data_AF-A0A974TXJ1-F1
#
_entry.id   AF-A0A974TXJ1-F1
#
_cell.length_a   1.000
_cell.length_b   1.000
_cell.length_c   1.000
_cell.angle_alpha   90.00
_cell.angle_beta   90.00
_cell.angle_gamma   90.00
#
_symmetry.space_group_name_H-M   'P 1'
#
loop_
_entity.id
_entity.type
_entity.pdbx_description
1 polymer ?
#
loop_
_entity_poly.entity_id
_entity_poly.type
_entity_poly.pdbx_seq_one_letter_code
_entity_poly.pdbx_strand_id
1 'polypeptide(L)'
;MKLCVGSGIGRGFVYTENKSGIADGSEIPDHKPHPEFEAPVIYWTPVTAPVGLEFYTGRLVPVWEGTALIGALAGRGLIRVHFDGVENVRRTDRCDVGARIRDVTIVKDGSIWPLEDSQNARLMRLTPK
;
A
#
# COMPACT_ATOMS: atom_id res chain seq x y z
N MET A 1 5.10 3.79 8.53
CA MET A 1 3.88 3.00 8.30
C MET A 1 4.25 1.54 8.16
N LYS A 2 3.44 0.64 8.72
CA LYS A 2 3.68 -0.80 8.85
C LYS A 2 2.53 -1.57 8.15
N LEU A 3 2.80 -2.76 7.62
CA LEU A 3 1.78 -3.70 7.14
C LEU A 3 1.94 -4.99 7.93
N CYS A 4 0.84 -5.48 8.50
CA CYS A 4 0.78 -6.75 9.20
C CYS A 4 -0.11 -7.71 8.38
N VAL A 5 0.21 -9.00 8.37
CA VAL A 5 -0.63 -10.04 7.77
C VAL A 5 -1.03 -10.97 8.90
N GLY A 6 -2.34 -11.09 9.15
CA GLY A 6 -2.88 -11.95 10.20
C GLY A 6 -3.44 -13.26 9.64
N SER A 7 -3.35 -14.34 10.42
CA SER A 7 -4.04 -15.61 10.14
C SER A 7 -5.53 -15.49 10.47
N GLY A 8 -6.29 -14.79 9.63
CA GLY A 8 -7.73 -14.64 9.76
C GLY A 8 -8.36 -14.29 8.41
N ILE A 9 -9.24 -15.18 7.92
CA ILE A 9 -10.14 -15.03 6.78
C ILE A 9 -10.02 -13.73 5.96
N GLY A 10 -9.12 -13.72 4.97
CA GLY A 10 -9.24 -12.91 3.75
C GLY A 10 -9.24 -11.39 3.88
N ARG A 11 -8.92 -10.81 5.04
CA ARG A 11 -8.83 -9.35 5.23
C ARG A 11 -7.48 -9.01 5.87
N GLY A 12 -6.54 -8.53 5.05
CA GLY A 12 -5.31 -7.93 5.56
C GLY A 12 -5.66 -6.65 6.33
N PHE A 13 -5.37 -6.63 7.63
CA PHE A 13 -5.52 -5.41 8.42
C PHE A 13 -4.24 -4.58 8.29
N VAL A 14 -4.38 -3.37 7.77
CA VAL A 14 -3.26 -2.42 7.68
C VAL A 14 -3.21 -1.61 8.96
N TYR A 15 -2.21 -1.87 9.82
CA TYR A 15 -1.95 -1.04 10.99
C TYR A 15 -1.04 0.13 10.63
N THR A 16 -1.55 1.35 10.71
CA THR A 16 -0.79 2.55 10.38
C THR A 16 -0.11 3.12 11.62
N GLU A 17 1.18 2.81 11.83
CA GLU A 17 2.03 3.62 12.70
C GLU A 17 2.84 4.61 11.85
N ASN A 18 2.55 5.89 12.03
CA ASN A 18 3.25 6.98 11.36
C ASN A 18 4.48 7.38 12.18
N LYS A 19 5.68 7.03 11.71
CA LYS A 19 6.90 7.79 12.01
C LYS A 19 6.97 9.00 11.08
N SER A 20 6.04 9.93 11.23
CA SER A 20 6.23 11.30 10.74
C SER A 20 6.67 12.11 11.95
N GLY A 21 7.84 12.74 11.88
CA GLY A 21 8.37 13.58 12.96
C GLY A 21 7.31 14.51 13.55
N ILE A 22 7.51 14.90 14.80
CA ILE A 22 6.69 15.96 15.42
C ILE A 22 6.79 17.19 14.52
N ALA A 23 5.71 17.97 14.40
CA ALA A 23 5.65 19.13 13.52
C ALA A 23 6.75 20.18 13.77
N ASP A 24 7.47 20.08 14.89
CA ASP A 24 8.62 20.91 15.28
C ASP A 24 9.99 20.35 14.83
N GLY A 25 10.04 19.21 14.14
CA GLY A 25 11.27 18.61 13.65
C GLY A 25 12.06 17.78 14.67
N SER A 26 11.52 17.55 15.88
CA SER A 26 12.16 16.67 16.85
C SER A 26 12.12 15.20 16.44
N GLU A 27 13.19 14.46 16.78
CA GLU A 27 13.27 13.03 16.52
C GLU A 27 12.25 12.28 17.38
N ILE A 28 11.48 11.40 16.75
CA ILE A 28 10.59 10.47 17.46
C ILE A 28 11.44 9.26 17.86
N PRO A 29 11.59 8.96 19.16
CA PRO A 29 12.32 7.79 19.62
C PRO A 29 11.74 6.50 19.04
N ASP A 30 12.62 5.53 18.78
CA ASP A 30 12.18 4.21 18.38
C ASP A 30 11.32 3.56 19.48
N HIS A 31 10.16 3.05 19.08
CA HIS A 31 9.27 2.32 19.99
C HIS A 31 10.00 1.10 20.54
N LYS A 32 9.81 0.84 21.84
CA LYS A 32 10.32 -0.40 22.44
C LYS A 32 9.62 -1.60 21.77
N PRO A 33 10.33 -2.72 21.54
CA PRO A 33 9.69 -3.95 21.10
C PRO A 33 8.62 -4.37 22.10
N HIS A 34 7.45 -4.71 21.59
CA HIS A 34 6.33 -5.24 22.36
C HIS A 34 6.15 -6.71 21.96
N PRO A 35 6.73 -7.67 22.70
CA PRO A 35 6.72 -9.09 22.34
C PRO A 35 5.31 -9.71 22.31
N GLU A 36 4.33 -9.04 22.92
CA GLU A 36 2.91 -9.39 22.86
C GLU A 36 2.24 -9.09 21.51
N PHE A 37 2.88 -8.31 20.63
CA PHE A 37 2.36 -7.97 19.30
C PHE A 37 3.17 -8.62 18.20
N GLU A 38 2.46 -9.07 17.16
CA GLU A 38 3.08 -9.51 15.92
C GLU A 38 3.82 -8.35 15.26
N ALA A 39 5.09 -8.60 14.92
CA ALA A 39 5.89 -7.63 14.17
C ALA A 39 5.30 -7.44 12.76
N PRO A 40 5.40 -6.23 12.18
CA PRO A 40 4.94 -6.02 10.82
C PRO A 40 5.79 -6.81 9.82
N VAL A 41 5.14 -7.37 8.80
CA VAL A 41 5.84 -8.10 7.74
C VAL A 41 6.63 -7.16 6.83
N ILE A 42 6.13 -5.94 6.59
CA ILE A 42 6.86 -4.88 5.87
C ILE A 42 6.54 -3.51 6.46
N TYR A 43 7.44 -2.54 6.27
CA TYR A 43 7.24 -1.15 6.67
C TYR A 43 7.94 -0.17 5.71
N TRP A 44 7.53 1.10 5.75
CA TRP A 44 8.09 2.18 4.93
C TRP A 44 8.64 3.31 5.79
N THR A 45 9.91 3.64 5.53
CA THR A 45 10.62 4.83 6.02
C THR A 45 11.43 5.43 4.86
N PRO A 46 11.30 6.74 4.55
CA PRO A 46 10.32 7.68 5.11
C PRO A 46 8.87 7.27 4.77
N VAL A 47 7.90 7.82 5.49
CA VAL A 47 6.48 7.45 5.37
C VAL A 47 5.94 7.82 3.98
N THR A 48 5.39 6.85 3.26
CA THR A 48 4.74 7.03 1.95
C THR A 48 3.23 7.31 2.03
N ALA A 49 2.68 7.33 3.26
CA ALA A 49 1.25 7.38 3.58
C ALA A 49 0.39 6.41 2.74
N PRO A 50 0.63 5.09 2.84
CA PRO A 50 -0.18 4.09 2.15
C PRO A 50 -1.63 4.06 2.64
N VAL A 51 -2.58 3.85 1.73
CA VAL A 51 -4.03 3.83 1.97
C VAL A 51 -4.73 3.00 0.90
N GLY A 52 -5.83 2.33 1.23
CA GLY A 52 -6.51 1.42 0.30
C GLY A 52 -5.65 0.20 -0.06
N LEU A 53 -6.25 -0.98 -0.16
CA LEU A 53 -5.52 -2.18 -0.55
C LEU A 53 -6.43 -3.07 -1.37
N GLU A 54 -5.96 -3.47 -2.55
CA GLU A 54 -6.65 -4.45 -3.37
C GLU A 54 -5.67 -5.47 -3.98
N PHE A 55 -6.02 -6.75 -3.90
CA PHE A 55 -5.26 -7.82 -4.53
C PHE A 55 -5.50 -7.83 -6.03
N TYR A 56 -4.41 -7.93 -6.80
CA TYR A 56 -4.46 -7.99 -8.25
C TYR A 56 -5.09 -9.31 -8.72
N THR A 57 -6.28 -9.20 -9.31
CA THR A 57 -7.05 -10.32 -9.89
C THR A 57 -7.26 -10.14 -11.40
N GLY A 58 -6.58 -9.16 -11.99
CA GLY A 58 -6.73 -8.79 -13.39
C GLY A 58 -5.92 -9.66 -14.35
N ARG A 59 -6.30 -9.62 -15.64
CA ARG A 59 -5.59 -10.33 -16.72
C ARG A 59 -4.78 -9.41 -17.64
N LEU A 60 -4.90 -8.09 -17.48
CA LEU A 60 -4.24 -7.10 -18.35
C LEU A 60 -2.74 -6.95 -18.07
N VAL A 61 -2.29 -7.26 -16.86
CA VAL A 61 -0.88 -7.19 -16.44
C VAL A 61 -0.50 -8.50 -15.73
N PRO A 62 -0.28 -9.60 -16.47
CA PRO A 62 -0.06 -10.92 -15.86
C PRO A 62 1.10 -10.96 -14.86
N VAL A 63 2.16 -10.17 -15.08
CA VAL A 63 3.31 -10.07 -14.15
C VAL A 63 2.97 -9.48 -12.77
N TRP A 64 1.75 -8.98 -12.58
CA TRP A 64 1.25 -8.49 -11.30
C TRP A 64 0.41 -9.52 -10.53
N GLU A 65 0.24 -10.73 -11.05
CA GLU A 65 -0.37 -11.83 -10.31
C GLU A 65 0.36 -12.08 -8.97
N GLY A 66 -0.40 -12.39 -7.92
CA GLY A 66 0.13 -12.56 -6.56
C GLY A 66 0.60 -11.26 -5.89
N THR A 67 0.21 -10.09 -6.43
CA THR A 67 0.50 -8.80 -5.80
C THR A 67 -0.75 -8.11 -5.25
N ALA A 68 -0.57 -7.25 -4.25
CA ALA A 68 -1.55 -6.23 -3.90
C ALA A 68 -1.08 -4.84 -4.34
N LEU A 69 -2.04 -4.01 -4.71
CA LEU A 69 -1.85 -2.59 -4.99
C LEU A 69 -2.37 -1.79 -3.80
N ILE A 70 -1.57 -0.84 -3.36
CA ILE A 70 -1.86 0.04 -2.22
C ILE A 70 -1.73 1.48 -2.71
N GLY A 71 -2.75 2.32 -2.47
CA GLY A 71 -2.67 3.74 -2.76
C GLY A 71 -1.61 4.44 -1.91
N ALA A 72 -0.98 5.49 -2.42
CA ALA A 72 0.01 6.26 -1.68
C ALA A 72 -0.28 7.76 -1.78
N LEU A 73 -0.59 8.37 -0.64
CA LEU A 73 -0.89 9.80 -0.56
C LEU A 73 0.39 10.63 -0.67
N ALA A 74 1.34 10.43 0.24
CA ALA A 74 2.63 11.13 0.21
C ALA A 74 3.51 10.59 -0.92
N GLY A 75 3.38 9.29 -1.23
CA GLY A 75 4.06 8.65 -2.35
C GLY A 75 3.50 9.00 -3.73
N ARG A 76 2.37 9.71 -3.84
CA ARG A 76 1.77 10.16 -5.11
C ARG A 76 1.64 9.07 -6.19
N GLY A 77 1.09 7.91 -5.83
CA GLY A 77 0.94 6.82 -6.79
C GLY A 77 0.40 5.54 -6.15
N LEU A 78 0.80 4.40 -6.70
CA LEU A 78 0.52 3.08 -6.16
C LEU A 78 1.81 2.39 -5.68
N ILE A 79 1.70 1.62 -4.63
CA ILE A 79 2.73 0.70 -4.13
C ILE A 79 2.30 -0.72 -4.49
N ARG A 80 3.19 -1.48 -5.10
CA ARG A 80 2.99 -2.90 -5.38
C ARG A 80 3.74 -3.75 -4.37
N VAL A 81 3.01 -4.67 -3.75
CA VAL A 81 3.55 -5.62 -2.78
C VAL A 81 3.27 -7.02 -3.29
N HIS A 82 4.31 -7.83 -3.44
CA HIS A 82 4.18 -9.24 -3.79
C HIS A 82 4.06 -10.11 -2.55
N PHE A 83 3.16 -11.09 -2.62
CA PHE A 83 2.89 -12.04 -1.55
C PHE A 83 3.23 -13.45 -2.03
N ASP A 84 4.16 -14.09 -1.34
CA ASP A 84 4.53 -15.49 -1.50
C ASP A 84 4.19 -16.23 -0.19
N GLY A 85 2.89 -16.50 -0.01
CA GLY A 85 2.34 -16.93 1.27
C GLY A 85 2.20 -15.78 2.28
N VAL A 86 1.98 -16.15 3.54
CA VAL A 86 1.68 -15.18 4.62
C VAL A 86 2.91 -14.49 5.21
N GLU A 87 4.07 -15.15 5.16
CA GLU A 87 5.31 -14.65 5.78
C GLU A 87 6.29 -14.04 4.76
N ASN A 88 6.24 -14.43 3.48
CA ASN A 88 7.15 -13.86 2.47
C ASN A 88 6.46 -12.74 1.70
N VAL A 89 6.47 -11.55 2.30
CA VAL A 89 5.94 -10.33 1.69
C VAL A 89 7.10 -9.46 1.22
N ARG A 90 7.12 -9.11 -0.07
CA ARG A 90 8.19 -8.27 -0.64
C ARG A 90 7.61 -7.02 -1.28
N ARG A 91 8.14 -5.87 -0.90
CA ARG A 91 7.90 -4.63 -1.64
C ARG A 91 8.56 -4.78 -3.02
N THR A 92 7.78 -4.69 -4.08
CA THR A 92 8.31 -4.90 -5.42
C THR A 92 8.59 -3.56 -6.08
N ASP A 93 7.57 -2.71 -6.26
CA ASP A 93 7.71 -1.48 -7.06
C ASP A 93 6.78 -0.36 -6.59
N ARG A 94 7.08 0.86 -7.04
CA ARG A 94 6.17 2.02 -6.98
C ARG A 94 5.75 2.39 -8.40
N CYS A 95 4.46 2.45 -8.65
CA CYS A 95 3.90 3.01 -9.87
C CYS A 95 3.61 4.49 -9.61
N ASP A 96 4.41 5.38 -10.21
CA ASP A 96 4.17 6.81 -10.09
C ASP A 96 2.99 7.21 -10.99
N VAL A 97 1.95 7.76 -10.39
CA VAL A 97 0.74 8.26 -11.07
C VAL A 97 0.76 9.80 -11.10
N GLY A 98 1.70 10.43 -10.42
CA GLY A 98 1.80 11.88 -10.29
C GLY A 98 0.70 12.51 -9.44
N ALA A 99 -0.10 11.72 -8.73
CA ALA A 99 -1.27 12.16 -7.96
C ALA A 99 -1.37 11.41 -6.63
N ARG A 100 -1.92 12.05 -5.59
CA ARG A 100 -2.21 11.38 -4.31
C ARG A 100 -3.31 10.35 -4.56
N ILE A 101 -3.07 9.07 -4.30
CA ILE A 101 -4.08 8.03 -4.53
C ILE A 101 -4.70 7.62 -3.21
N ARG A 102 -6.01 7.80 -3.09
CA ARG A 102 -6.82 7.47 -1.90
C ARG A 102 -7.17 5.99 -1.85
N ASP A 103 -7.52 5.43 -3.00
CA ASP A 103 -7.99 4.06 -3.11
C ASP A 103 -7.70 3.54 -4.52
N VAL A 104 -7.75 2.23 -4.69
CA VAL A 104 -7.56 1.56 -5.98
C VAL A 104 -8.49 0.37 -6.06
N THR A 105 -9.12 0.21 -7.22
CA THR A 105 -9.89 -1.01 -7.50
C THR A 105 -9.54 -1.66 -8.82
N ILE A 106 -9.67 -2.98 -8.88
CA ILE A 106 -9.45 -3.81 -10.06
C ILE A 106 -10.80 -4.41 -10.43
N VAL A 107 -11.31 -4.03 -11.59
CA VAL A 107 -12.59 -4.54 -12.07
C VAL A 107 -12.40 -5.87 -12.81
N LYS A 108 -13.50 -6.58 -13.09
CA LYS A 108 -13.48 -7.96 -13.64
C LYS A 108 -12.73 -8.11 -14.98
N ASP A 109 -12.63 -7.04 -15.77
CA ASP A 109 -11.85 -7.05 -17.02
C ASP A 109 -10.32 -6.97 -16.79
N GLY A 110 -9.91 -6.77 -15.53
CA GLY A 110 -8.52 -6.65 -15.10
C GLY A 110 -7.93 -5.25 -15.18
N SER A 111 -8.73 -4.24 -15.51
CA SER A 111 -8.30 -2.85 -15.48
C SER A 111 -8.23 -2.29 -14.07
N ILE A 112 -7.22 -1.46 -13.86
CA ILE A 112 -6.88 -0.87 -12.56
C ILE A 112 -7.37 0.57 -12.55
N TRP A 113 -8.13 0.90 -11.51
CA TRP A 113 -8.84 2.17 -11.36
C TRP A 113 -8.46 2.86 -10.05
N PRO A 114 -7.40 3.69 -10.04
CA PRO A 114 -7.07 4.51 -8.89
C PRO A 114 -7.98 5.73 -8.76
N LEU A 115 -8.35 6.04 -7.51
CA LEU A 115 -9.08 7.23 -7.10
C LEU A 115 -8.13 8.28 -6.52
N GLU A 116 -8.12 9.47 -7.08
CA GLU A 116 -7.31 10.59 -6.61
C GLU A 116 -7.88 11.25 -5.34
N ASP A 117 -6.98 11.65 -4.44
CA ASP A 117 -7.24 12.44 -3.24
C ASP A 117 -6.97 13.93 -3.53
N SER A 118 -7.95 14.63 -4.11
CA SER A 118 -7.89 16.08 -4.35
C SER A 118 -9.28 16.70 -4.44
N GLN A 119 -9.37 18.04 -4.42
CA GLN A 119 -10.65 18.75 -4.58
C GLN A 119 -11.28 18.48 -5.96
N ASN A 120 -10.45 18.27 -6.99
CA ASN A 120 -10.87 17.91 -8.33
C ASN A 120 -10.50 16.44 -8.62
N ALA A 121 -10.93 15.55 -7.73
CA ALA A 121 -10.59 14.14 -7.77
C ALA A 121 -10.95 13.51 -9.11
N ARG A 122 -10.02 12.71 -9.64
CA ARG A 122 -10.21 11.91 -10.84
C ARG A 122 -10.30 10.44 -10.48
N LEU A 123 -11.23 9.75 -11.12
CA LEU A 123 -11.18 8.31 -11.27
C LEU A 123 -10.44 8.02 -12.59
N MET A 124 -9.26 7.42 -12.48
CA MET A 124 -8.38 7.18 -13.64
C MET A 124 -8.41 5.71 -14.01
N ARG A 125 -8.14 5.39 -15.28
CA ARG A 125 -7.88 4.01 -15.72
C ARG A 125 -6.40 3.89 -16.06
N LEU A 126 -5.68 2.97 -15.41
CA LEU A 126 -4.31 2.66 -15.79
C LEU A 126 -4.30 1.66 -16.93
N THR A 127 -3.52 1.96 -17.96
CA THR A 127 -3.28 1.06 -19.10
C THR A 127 -1.81 0.65 -19.12
N PRO A 128 -1.50 -0.63 -19.38
CA PRO A 128 -0.12 -1.07 -19.58
C PRO A 128 0.50 -0.37 -20.80
N LYS A 129 1.82 -0.21 -20.80
CA LYS A 129 2.60 0.23 -21.97
C LYS A 129 3.55 -0.87 -22.40
#